data_AF-A0A3D0VPY3-F1
#
_entry.id   AF-A0A3D0VPY3-F1
#
_cell.length_a   1.000
_cell.length_b   1.000
_cell.length_c   1.000
_cell.angle_alpha   90.00
_cell.angle_beta   90.00
_cell.angle_gamma   90.00
#
_symmetry.space_group_name_H-M   'P 1'
#
loop_
_entity.id
_entity.type
_entity.pdbx_description
1 polymer ?
#
loop_
_entity_poly.entity_id
_entity_poly.type
_entity_poly.pdbx_seq_one_letter_code
_entity_poly.pdbx_strand_id
1 'polypeptide(L)'
;MYFDNWQEQQPCTVTPSLLWEYNMNNFDWDKMRIVVVQRVIERGWLHDFYAILQLYGGIKNIRGIIREIPHLSDKDIAFVCAFFGLKKEELKCCTLKQ
;
A
#
# COMPACT_ATOMS: atom_id res chain seq x y z
N MET A 1 -10.24 13.19 -2.94
CA MET A 1 -10.15 11.76 -2.57
C MET A 1 -9.79 11.65 -1.10
N TYR A 2 -10.09 10.53 -0.46
CA TYR A 2 -10.02 10.33 1.00
C TYR A 2 -8.64 10.62 1.63
N PHE A 3 -7.58 10.57 0.82
CA PHE A 3 -6.20 10.74 1.26
C PHE A 3 -5.51 12.02 0.73
N ASP A 4 -6.25 12.98 0.17
CA ASP A 4 -5.62 14.16 -0.46
C ASP A 4 -4.83 15.04 0.51
N ASN A 5 -5.23 15.03 1.79
CA ASN A 5 -4.61 15.77 2.89
C ASN A 5 -3.36 15.10 3.48
N TRP A 6 -2.78 14.08 2.81
CA TRP A 6 -1.63 13.33 3.33
C TRP A 6 -0.38 14.20 3.58
N GLN A 7 -0.25 15.33 2.88
CA GLN A 7 0.83 16.30 3.06
C GLN A 7 0.66 17.15 4.33
N GLU A 8 -0.57 17.29 4.82
CA GLU A 8 -0.92 18.08 6.01
C GLU A 8 -0.86 17.22 7.28
N GLN A 9 -0.74 15.89 7.13
CA GLN A 9 -0.60 14.99 8.26
C GLN A 9 0.78 15.12 8.91
N GLN A 10 0.82 14.92 10.22
CA GLN A 10 2.09 14.78 10.93
C GLN A 10 2.92 13.62 10.33
N PRO A 11 4.26 13.64 10.47
CA PRO A 11 5.09 12.53 10.03
C PRO A 11 4.60 11.20 10.61
N CYS A 12 4.19 10.28 9.73
CA CYS A 12 3.65 8.98 10.07
C CYS A 12 4.65 7.90 9.69
N THR A 13 4.76 6.86 10.52
CA THR A 13 5.62 5.69 10.27
C THR A 13 4.77 4.43 10.14
N VAL A 14 5.22 3.50 9.30
CA VAL A 14 4.55 2.21 9.15
C VAL A 14 4.74 1.42 10.44
N THR A 15 3.65 0.87 10.97
CA THR A 15 3.65 0.10 12.21
C THR A 15 4.58 -1.11 12.07
N PRO A 16 5.61 -1.26 12.92
CA PRO A 16 6.61 -2.33 12.78
C PRO A 16 6.02 -3.75 12.82
N SER A 17 4.91 -3.96 13.54
CA SER A 17 4.25 -5.27 13.62
C SER A 17 3.65 -5.75 12.30
N LEU A 18 3.43 -4.86 11.31
CA LEU A 18 3.02 -5.25 9.96
C LEU A 18 4.10 -6.00 9.19
N LEU A 19 5.36 -5.81 9.60
CA LEU A 19 6.58 -6.34 9.01
C LEU A 19 7.36 -7.20 10.01
N TRP A 20 6.67 -7.84 10.96
CA TRP A 20 7.27 -8.55 12.09
C TRP A 20 8.26 -9.66 11.67
N GLU A 21 8.13 -10.19 10.45
CA GLU A 21 9.06 -11.20 9.91
C GLU A 21 10.36 -10.62 9.33
N TYR A 22 10.49 -9.30 9.20
CA TYR A 22 11.64 -8.64 8.57
C TYR A 22 12.59 -8.03 9.61
N ASN A 23 13.88 -8.12 9.33
CA ASN A 23 14.90 -7.42 10.12
C ASN A 23 14.95 -5.94 9.73
N MET A 24 14.46 -5.08 10.64
CA MET A 24 14.36 -3.64 10.40
C MET A 24 15.71 -2.91 10.36
N ASN A 25 16.81 -3.50 10.87
CA ASN A 25 18.11 -2.83 10.91
C ASN A 25 18.69 -2.55 9.52
N ASN A 26 18.42 -3.45 8.56
CA ASN A 26 18.92 -3.36 7.19
C ASN A 26 17.75 -3.38 6.17
N PHE A 27 16.56 -2.92 6.58
CA PHE A 27 15.37 -2.98 5.74
C PHE A 27 15.42 -1.93 4.64
N ASP A 28 15.41 -2.40 3.39
CA ASP A 28 15.40 -1.54 2.21
C ASP A 28 13.96 -1.22 1.81
N TRP A 29 13.47 -0.06 2.25
CA TRP A 29 12.10 0.39 2.02
C TRP A 29 11.74 0.51 0.54
N ASP A 30 12.68 0.83 -0.33
CA ASP A 30 12.41 0.95 -1.77
C ASP A 30 12.27 -0.42 -2.43
N LYS A 31 13.20 -1.35 -2.14
CA LYS A 31 13.13 -2.72 -2.65
C LYS A 31 11.91 -3.46 -2.13
N MET A 32 11.50 -3.17 -0.90
CA MET A 32 10.40 -3.84 -0.22
C MET A 32 9.05 -3.11 -0.39
N ARG A 33 8.97 -2.09 -1.26
CA ARG A 33 7.76 -1.24 -1.41
C ARG A 33 6.47 -2.01 -1.65
N ILE A 34 6.51 -3.06 -2.47
CA ILE A 34 5.34 -3.91 -2.77
C ILE A 34 4.87 -4.61 -1.49
N VAL A 35 5.80 -5.19 -0.73
CA VAL A 35 5.50 -5.87 0.54
C VAL A 35 4.92 -4.88 1.54
N VAL A 36 5.55 -3.71 1.71
CA VAL A 36 5.09 -2.69 2.66
C VAL A 36 3.67 -2.23 2.34
N VAL A 37 3.41 -1.84 1.09
CA VAL A 37 2.09 -1.36 0.67
C VAL A 37 1.05 -2.48 0.78
N GLN A 38 1.38 -3.72 0.39
CA GLN A 38 0.50 -4.86 0.55
C GLN A 38 0.10 -5.07 2.02
N ARG A 39 1.06 -5.03 2.95
CA ARG A 39 0.77 -5.23 4.39
C ARG A 39 -0.09 -4.14 5.00
N VAL A 40 0.10 -2.90 4.56
CA VAL A 40 -0.77 -1.78 4.97
C VAL A 40 -2.19 -1.96 4.43
N ILE A 41 -2.36 -2.44 3.21
CA ILE A 41 -3.69 -2.72 2.65
C ILE A 41 -4.37 -3.86 3.42
N GLU A 42 -3.65 -4.94 3.69
CA GLU A 42 -4.23 -6.14 4.32
C GLU A 42 -4.55 -5.93 5.81
N ARG A 43 -3.75 -5.13 6.53
CA ARG A 43 -3.78 -5.09 8.01
C ARG A 43 -3.53 -3.71 8.63
N GLY A 44 -3.25 -2.69 7.81
CA GLY A 44 -2.88 -1.37 8.29
C GLY A 44 -4.05 -0.55 8.82
N TRP A 45 -3.73 0.38 9.71
CA TRP A 45 -4.64 1.40 10.19
C TRP A 45 -4.53 2.67 9.36
N LEU A 46 -5.41 3.64 9.61
CA LEU A 46 -5.44 4.90 8.88
C LEU A 46 -4.08 5.63 8.86
N HIS A 47 -3.34 5.61 9.98
CA HIS A 47 -2.02 6.24 10.05
C HIS A 47 -0.98 5.52 9.19
N ASP A 48 -1.09 4.19 9.03
CA ASP A 48 -0.19 3.42 8.16
C ASP A 48 -0.41 3.78 6.69
N PHE A 49 -1.65 4.08 6.29
CA PHE A 49 -1.95 4.59 4.94
C PHE A 49 -1.29 5.95 4.70
N TYR A 50 -1.36 6.86 5.67
CA TYR A 50 -0.63 8.14 5.57
C TYR A 50 0.88 7.94 5.57
N ALA A 51 1.40 6.98 6.35
CA ALA A 51 2.82 6.65 6.36
C ALA A 51 3.33 6.20 4.99
N ILE A 52 2.63 5.27 4.31
CA ILE A 52 3.05 4.85 2.96
C ILE A 52 2.91 5.96 1.92
N LEU A 53 1.92 6.83 2.07
CA LEU A 53 1.76 8.01 1.19
C LEU A 53 2.92 8.98 1.37
N GLN A 54 3.34 9.25 2.59
CA GLN A 54 4.51 10.09 2.86
C GLN A 54 5.81 9.40 2.40
N LEU A 55 5.96 8.10 2.66
CA LEU A 55 7.15 7.32 2.32
C LEU A 55 7.38 7.20 0.81
N TYR A 56 6.31 7.02 0.02
CA TYR A 56 6.42 6.80 -1.42
C TYR A 56 5.96 8.00 -2.27
N GLY A 57 5.70 9.17 -1.67
CA GLY A 57 5.45 10.40 -2.42
C GLY A 57 4.04 10.50 -3.04
N GLY A 58 3.03 10.04 -2.29
CA GLY A 58 1.62 10.32 -2.55
C GLY A 58 0.86 9.28 -3.36
N ILE A 59 -0.41 9.58 -3.61
CA ILE A 59 -1.42 8.63 -4.14
C ILE A 59 -1.01 8.07 -5.51
N LYS A 60 -0.41 8.89 -6.38
CA LYS A 60 0.00 8.46 -7.73
C LYS A 60 1.01 7.30 -7.69
N ASN A 61 2.01 7.39 -6.82
CA ASN A 61 3.04 6.37 -6.68
C ASN A 61 2.50 5.13 -5.97
N ILE A 62 1.67 5.31 -4.94
CA ILE A 62 0.97 4.18 -4.28
C ILE A 62 0.11 3.41 -5.28
N ARG A 63 -0.65 4.09 -6.16
CA ARG A 63 -1.40 3.41 -7.23
C ARG A 63 -0.50 2.63 -8.18
N GLY A 64 0.72 3.10 -8.44
CA GLY A 64 1.73 2.35 -9.20
C GLY A 64 2.10 1.05 -8.48
N ILE A 65 2.44 1.14 -7.20
CA ILE A 65 2.85 -0.01 -6.38
C ILE A 65 1.69 -1.02 -6.22
N ILE A 66 0.46 -0.56 -5.99
CA ILE A 66 -0.72 -1.43 -5.85
C ILE A 66 -0.94 -2.30 -7.09
N ARG A 67 -0.74 -1.74 -8.29
CA ARG A 67 -0.87 -2.50 -9.54
C ARG A 67 0.13 -3.64 -9.66
N GLU A 68 1.30 -3.53 -9.02
CA GLU A 68 2.36 -4.55 -9.04
C GLU A 68 2.17 -5.66 -8.00
N ILE A 69 1.23 -5.51 -7.06
CA ILE A 69 0.99 -6.50 -6.00
C ILE A 69 0.55 -7.84 -6.62
N PRO A 70 1.26 -8.95 -6.32
CA PRO A 70 1.02 -10.23 -6.97
C PRO A 70 -0.27 -10.91 -6.51
N HIS A 71 -0.71 -10.66 -5.27
CA HIS A 71 -1.89 -11.27 -4.70
C HIS A 71 -2.60 -10.33 -3.72
N LEU A 72 -3.92 -10.24 -3.82
CA LEU A 72 -4.81 -9.56 -2.87
C LEU A 72 -6.09 -10.39 -2.72
N SER A 73 -6.73 -10.33 -1.54
CA SER A 73 -8.04 -10.95 -1.35
C SER A 73 -9.12 -10.16 -2.10
N ASP A 74 -10.29 -10.77 -2.37
CA ASP A 74 -11.40 -10.07 -3.06
C ASP A 74 -11.89 -8.84 -2.26
N LYS A 75 -11.82 -8.91 -0.93
CA LYS A 75 -12.12 -7.78 -0.05
C LYS A 75 -11.13 -6.63 -0.25
N ASP A 76 -9.84 -6.95 -0.29
CA ASP A 76 -8.78 -5.95 -0.46
C ASP A 76 -8.80 -5.36 -1.87
N ILE A 77 -9.12 -6.17 -2.89
CA ILE A 77 -9.34 -5.71 -4.26
C ILE A 77 -10.51 -4.70 -4.29
N ALA A 78 -11.65 -5.03 -3.66
CA ALA A 78 -12.79 -4.12 -3.60
C ALA A 78 -12.42 -2.81 -2.89
N PHE A 79 -11.67 -2.89 -1.79
CA PHE A 79 -11.16 -1.73 -1.06
C PHE A 79 -10.27 -0.86 -1.94
N VAL A 80 -9.24 -1.41 -2.60
CA VAL A 80 -8.32 -0.60 -3.40
C VAL A 80 -9.00 0.02 -4.61
N CYS A 81 -9.95 -0.69 -5.23
CA CYS A 81 -10.74 -0.14 -6.32
C CYS A 81 -11.59 1.06 -5.86
N ALA A 82 -12.24 0.94 -4.69
CA ALA A 82 -13.10 2.00 -4.14
C ALA A 82 -12.29 3.22 -3.64
N PHE A 83 -11.22 2.98 -2.87
CA PHE A 83 -10.48 4.05 -2.19
C PHE A 83 -9.38 4.68 -3.04
N PHE A 84 -8.75 3.92 -3.94
CA PHE A 84 -7.68 4.42 -4.83
C PHE A 84 -8.16 4.62 -6.28
N GLY A 85 -9.44 4.38 -6.57
CA GLY A 85 -10.02 4.57 -7.90
C GLY A 85 -9.34 3.71 -8.97
N LEU A 86 -8.91 2.50 -8.59
CA LEU A 86 -8.32 1.52 -9.49
C LEU A 86 -9.42 0.62 -10.05
N LYS A 87 -9.19 0.07 -11.24
CA LYS A 87 -10.04 -0.99 -11.80
C LYS A 87 -9.38 -2.35 -11.62
N LYS A 88 -10.19 -3.41 -11.57
CA LYS A 88 -9.69 -4.78 -11.37
C LYS A 88 -8.70 -5.19 -12.45
N GLU A 89 -8.93 -4.74 -13.68
CA GLU A 89 -8.10 -5.05 -14.85
C GLU A 89 -6.71 -4.39 -14.81
N GLU A 90 -6.54 -3.35 -13.97
CA GLU A 90 -5.24 -2.71 -13.76
C GLU A 90 -4.36 -3.46 -12.74
N LEU A 91 -4.93 -4.42 -12.00
CA LEU A 91 -4.24 -5.12 -10.93
C LEU A 91 -3.61 -6.41 -11.45
N LYS A 92 -2.30 -6.56 -11.27
CA LYS A 92 -1.55 -7.76 -11.67
C LYS A 92 -2.14 -9.05 -11.10
N CYS A 93 -2.60 -9.01 -9.85
CA CYS A 93 -3.23 -10.15 -9.17
C CYS A 93 -4.56 -10.62 -9.81
N CYS A 94 -5.23 -9.75 -10.56
CA CYS A 94 -6.47 -10.07 -11.28
C CYS A 94 -6.20 -10.58 -12.70
N THR A 95 -5.17 -10.05 -13.37
CA THR A 95 -4.82 -10.44 -14.75
C THR A 95 -4.10 -11.78 -14.83
N LEU A 96 -3.43 -12.22 -13.76
CA LEU A 96 -2.74 -13.51 -13.70
C LEU A 96 -3.66 -14.71 -13.45
N LYS A 97 -4.93 -14.50 -13.07
CA LYS A 97 -5.91 -15.57 -12.82
C LYS A 97 -6.60 -16.07 -14.11
N GLN A 98 -5.88 -16.11 -15.24
CA GLN A 98 -6.39 -16.74 -16.47
C GLN A 98 -6.21 -18.25 -16.46
#